data_AF-A0A5K1B576-F1
#
_entry.id   AF-A0A5K1B576-F1
#
_cell.length_a   1.000
_cell.length_b   1.000
_cell.length_c   1.000
_cell.angle_alpha   90.00
_cell.angle_beta   90.00
_cell.angle_gamma   90.00
#
_symmetry.space_group_name_H-M   'P 1'
#
loop_
_entity.id
_entity.type
_entity.pdbx_description
1 polymer ?
#
loop_
_entity_poly.entity_id
_entity_poly.type
_entity_poly.pdbx_seq_one_letter_code
_entity_poly.pdbx_strand_id
1 'polypeptide(L)'
;VVRSISPLLLTTLKKKLLLLLPSILSCLHHQHVAVRLAASKCITTMAITNTTNVMEVVMERALPMLRDSTSVYARQGAGMLISLLVQGLGVELVPYAPLLVVPLLGCMSDSDQAVRQSVTSSFAALVPLLPLARGLPLPTGLNESLSKNADVQFLEQLLDSSHIDDYKLSTKLKVTLR
;
A
#
# COMPACT_ATOMS: atom_id res chain seq x y z
N VAL A 1 -8.36 -18.01 -14.66
CA VAL A 1 -7.46 -18.19 -15.83
C VAL A 1 -6.24 -17.29 -15.75
N VAL A 2 -6.38 -15.96 -15.81
CA VAL A 2 -5.25 -14.98 -15.78
C VAL A 2 -4.25 -15.27 -14.66
N ARG A 3 -4.72 -15.38 -13.41
CA ARG A 3 -3.88 -15.77 -12.25
C ARG A 3 -3.07 -17.05 -12.49
N SER A 4 -3.72 -18.11 -12.99
CA SER A 4 -3.11 -19.42 -13.17
C SER A 4 -2.03 -19.43 -14.26
N ILE A 5 -2.21 -18.61 -15.31
CA ILE A 5 -1.27 -18.58 -16.45
C ILE A 5 -0.15 -17.56 -16.26
N SER A 6 -0.35 -16.49 -15.49
CA SER A 6 0.63 -15.41 -15.29
C SER A 6 2.07 -15.87 -15.01
N PRO A 7 2.34 -16.84 -14.10
CA PRO A 7 3.71 -17.29 -13.84
C PRO A 7 4.34 -18.08 -14.99
N LEU A 8 3.53 -18.63 -15.91
CA LEU A 8 3.98 -19.50 -17.00
C LEU A 8 4.18 -18.74 -18.32
N LEU A 9 3.85 -17.45 -18.37
CA LEU A 9 3.88 -16.66 -19.60
C LEU A 9 5.28 -16.11 -19.91
N LEU A 10 5.66 -16.20 -21.19
CA LEU A 10 6.82 -15.49 -21.75
C LEU A 10 6.67 -13.96 -21.59
N THR A 11 7.79 -13.25 -21.50
CA THR A 11 7.85 -11.79 -21.29
C THR A 11 6.98 -10.99 -22.26
N THR A 12 6.88 -11.39 -23.52
CA THR A 12 6.01 -10.76 -24.53
C THR A 12 4.53 -10.86 -24.19
N LEU A 13 4.09 -11.98 -23.61
CA LEU A 13 2.70 -12.19 -23.20
C LEU A 13 2.40 -11.51 -21.85
N LYS A 14 3.39 -11.37 -20.96
CA LYS A 14 3.26 -10.58 -19.73
C LYS A 14 2.91 -9.12 -20.04
N LYS A 15 3.47 -8.52 -21.10
CA LYS A 15 3.11 -7.17 -21.56
C LYS A 15 1.64 -7.07 -21.98
N LYS A 16 1.10 -8.09 -22.67
CA LYS A 16 -0.34 -8.13 -23.02
C LYS A 16 -1.22 -8.27 -21.79
N LEU A 17 -0.76 -9.00 -20.77
CA LEU A 17 -1.48 -9.15 -19.50
C LEU A 17 -1.61 -7.80 -18.77
N LEU A 18 -0.59 -6.94 -18.83
CA LEU A 18 -0.65 -5.59 -18.26
C LEU A 18 -1.77 -4.73 -18.87
N LEU A 19 -2.15 -4.95 -20.14
CA LEU A 19 -3.27 -4.25 -20.77
C LEU A 19 -4.62 -4.57 -20.09
N LEU A 20 -4.74 -5.71 -19.43
CA LEU A 20 -5.94 -6.09 -18.68
C LEU A 20 -5.94 -5.54 -17.25
N LEU A 21 -4.79 -5.07 -16.75
CA LEU A 21 -4.63 -4.64 -15.37
C LEU A 21 -5.62 -3.54 -14.96
N PRO A 22 -5.88 -2.49 -15.76
CA PRO A 22 -6.89 -1.49 -15.42
C PRO A 22 -8.30 -2.08 -15.27
N SER A 23 -8.67 -3.02 -16.15
CA SER A 23 -9.97 -3.71 -16.09
C SER A 23 -10.07 -4.66 -14.89
N ILE A 24 -8.97 -5.27 -14.46
CA ILE A 24 -8.95 -6.09 -13.24
C ILE A 24 -9.02 -5.20 -11.99
N LEU A 25 -8.36 -4.04 -12.01
CA LEU A 25 -8.41 -3.05 -10.93
C LEU A 25 -9.81 -2.47 -10.74
N SER A 26 -10.58 -2.25 -11.82
CA SER A 26 -11.96 -1.76 -11.69
C SER A 26 -12.85 -2.72 -10.89
N CYS A 27 -12.59 -4.02 -10.96
CA CYS A 27 -13.28 -5.05 -10.17
C CYS A 27 -13.06 -4.93 -8.65
N LEU A 28 -12.08 -4.15 -8.19
CA LEU A 28 -11.91 -3.86 -6.76
C LEU A 28 -13.05 -3.01 -6.19
N HIS A 29 -13.80 -2.28 -7.02
CA HIS A 29 -14.97 -1.51 -6.60
C HIS A 29 -16.24 -2.36 -6.51
N HIS A 30 -16.18 -3.62 -6.95
CA HIS A 30 -17.36 -4.45 -7.11
C HIS A 30 -18.03 -4.76 -5.77
N GLN A 31 -19.36 -4.72 -5.70
CA GLN A 31 -20.14 -4.96 -4.48
C GLN A 31 -19.91 -6.34 -3.85
N HIS A 32 -19.75 -7.39 -4.67
CA HIS A 32 -19.49 -8.75 -4.20
C HIS A 32 -18.02 -8.96 -3.80
N VAL A 33 -17.81 -9.36 -2.55
CA VAL A 33 -16.48 -9.64 -1.97
C VAL A 33 -15.68 -10.68 -2.76
N ALA A 34 -16.35 -11.70 -3.32
CA ALA A 34 -15.71 -12.74 -4.11
C ALA A 34 -15.03 -12.18 -5.37
N VAL A 35 -15.64 -11.17 -6.02
CA VAL A 35 -15.07 -10.51 -7.20
C VAL A 35 -13.86 -9.67 -6.81
N ARG A 36 -13.95 -8.91 -5.72
CA ARG A 36 -12.80 -8.15 -5.17
C ARG A 36 -11.63 -9.08 -4.85
N LEU A 37 -11.91 -10.19 -4.16
CA LEU A 37 -10.90 -11.18 -3.79
C LEU A 37 -10.23 -11.83 -5.02
N ALA A 38 -11.03 -12.19 -6.03
CA ALA A 38 -10.51 -12.76 -7.26
C ALA A 38 -9.61 -11.77 -8.02
N ALA A 39 -10.03 -10.50 -8.10
CA ALA A 39 -9.25 -9.42 -8.69
C ALA A 39 -7.94 -9.20 -7.92
N SER A 40 -8.01 -9.05 -6.59
CA SER A 40 -6.82 -8.86 -5.75
C SER A 40 -5.83 -10.01 -5.90
N LYS A 41 -6.29 -11.27 -5.82
CA LYS A 41 -5.45 -12.46 -6.05
C LYS A 41 -4.83 -12.49 -7.44
N CYS A 42 -5.54 -11.99 -8.45
CA CYS A 42 -5.03 -11.92 -9.81
C CYS A 42 -3.91 -10.89 -9.92
N ILE A 43 -4.13 -9.67 -9.41
CA ILE A 43 -3.16 -8.58 -9.41
C ILE A 43 -1.91 -8.98 -8.63
N THR A 44 -2.06 -9.58 -7.44
CA THR A 44 -0.91 -10.06 -6.65
C THR A 44 -0.07 -11.07 -7.42
N THR A 45 -0.69 -12.02 -8.13
CA THR A 45 0.07 -12.99 -8.94
C THR A 45 0.75 -12.33 -10.15
N MET A 46 0.12 -11.32 -10.75
CA MET A 46 0.77 -10.52 -11.79
C MET A 46 1.98 -9.78 -11.21
N ALA A 47 1.85 -9.18 -10.03
CA ALA A 47 2.92 -8.46 -9.35
C ALA A 47 4.11 -9.36 -9.05
N ILE A 48 3.90 -10.58 -8.52
CA ILE A 48 4.98 -11.55 -8.27
C ILE A 48 5.83 -11.82 -9.53
N THR A 49 5.20 -11.79 -10.71
CA THR A 49 5.88 -12.07 -11.98
C THR A 49 6.43 -10.85 -12.70
N ASN A 50 6.04 -9.65 -12.27
CA ASN A 50 6.34 -8.38 -12.91
C ASN A 50 6.13 -7.19 -11.95
N THR A 51 6.90 -7.17 -10.86
CA THR A 51 6.68 -6.28 -9.71
C THR A 51 6.62 -4.82 -10.10
N THR A 52 7.64 -4.31 -10.78
CA THR A 52 7.77 -2.87 -11.10
C THR A 52 6.56 -2.33 -11.86
N ASN A 53 6.20 -2.97 -12.98
CA ASN A 53 5.11 -2.50 -13.84
C ASN A 53 3.74 -2.61 -13.17
N VAL A 54 3.52 -3.65 -12.37
CA VAL A 54 2.22 -3.83 -11.69
C VAL A 54 2.11 -2.87 -10.50
N MET A 55 3.18 -2.72 -9.72
CA MET A 55 3.19 -1.83 -8.57
C MET A 55 3.04 -0.37 -8.98
N GLU A 56 3.63 0.07 -10.09
CA GLU A 56 3.39 1.41 -10.64
C GLU A 56 1.89 1.72 -10.79
N VAL A 57 1.16 0.82 -11.47
CA VAL A 57 -0.29 0.98 -11.68
C VAL A 57 -1.07 0.82 -10.38
N VAL A 58 -0.66 -0.06 -9.47
CA VAL A 58 -1.29 -0.23 -8.15
C VAL A 58 -1.16 1.05 -7.31
N MET A 59 0.01 1.68 -7.31
CA MET A 59 0.24 2.95 -6.59
C MET A 59 -0.59 4.08 -7.19
N GLU A 60 -0.71 4.14 -8.52
CA GLU A 60 -1.53 5.15 -9.20
C GLU A 60 -3.04 4.95 -8.98
N ARG A 61 -3.53 3.70 -9.04
CA ARG A 61 -4.97 3.42 -9.12
C ARG A 61 -5.58 2.89 -7.84
N ALA A 62 -4.89 2.03 -7.09
CA ALA A 62 -5.44 1.39 -5.90
C ALA A 62 -5.16 2.17 -4.62
N LEU A 63 -4.03 2.86 -4.51
CA LEU A 63 -3.72 3.68 -3.33
C LEU A 63 -4.75 4.80 -3.10
N PRO A 64 -5.23 5.55 -4.12
CA PRO A 64 -6.29 6.54 -3.92
C PRO A 64 -7.62 5.94 -3.46
N MET A 65 -7.92 4.70 -3.86
CA MET A 65 -9.16 4.01 -3.49
C MET A 65 -9.25 3.78 -1.97
N LEU A 66 -8.13 3.68 -1.24
CA LEU A 66 -8.16 3.57 0.22
C LEU A 66 -8.82 4.78 0.90
N ARG A 67 -8.83 5.94 0.24
CA ARG A 67 -9.40 7.19 0.76
C ARG A 67 -10.71 7.59 0.08
N ASP A 68 -11.30 6.69 -0.69
CA ASP A 68 -12.57 6.94 -1.35
C ASP A 68 -13.73 6.95 -0.34
N SER A 69 -14.17 8.16 0.03
CA SER A 69 -15.28 8.38 0.94
C SER A 69 -16.64 7.99 0.34
N THR A 70 -16.72 7.87 -0.99
CA THR A 70 -17.97 7.59 -1.71
C THR A 70 -18.26 6.09 -1.82
N SER A 71 -17.24 5.23 -1.71
CA SER A 71 -17.39 3.78 -1.89
C SER A 71 -16.63 2.96 -0.86
N VAL A 72 -17.36 2.36 0.08
CA VAL A 72 -16.78 1.39 1.03
C VAL A 72 -16.22 0.16 0.31
N TYR A 73 -16.81 -0.24 -0.82
CA TYR A 73 -16.34 -1.38 -1.61
C TYR A 73 -14.97 -1.11 -2.22
N ALA A 74 -14.73 0.11 -2.69
CA ALA A 74 -13.43 0.55 -3.19
C ALA A 74 -12.36 0.45 -2.09
N ARG A 75 -12.65 1.02 -0.91
CA ARG A 75 -11.73 0.97 0.24
C ARG A 75 -11.44 -0.46 0.68
N GLN A 76 -12.47 -1.30 0.80
CA GLN A 76 -12.31 -2.72 1.14
C GLN A 76 -11.51 -3.49 0.08
N GLY A 77 -11.76 -3.23 -1.22
CA GLY A 77 -11.02 -3.85 -2.31
C GLY A 77 -9.54 -3.48 -2.30
N ALA A 78 -9.24 -2.19 -2.10
CA ALA A 78 -7.87 -1.69 -1.99
C ALA A 78 -7.13 -2.26 -0.77
N GLY A 79 -7.75 -2.23 0.42
CA GLY A 79 -7.17 -2.83 1.63
C GLY A 79 -6.88 -4.32 1.48
N MET A 80 -7.79 -5.05 0.84
CA MET A 80 -7.63 -6.48 0.53
C MET A 80 -6.51 -6.74 -0.48
N LEU A 81 -6.42 -5.93 -1.55
CA LEU A 81 -5.32 -6.01 -2.51
C LEU A 81 -3.97 -5.79 -1.82
N ILE A 82 -3.85 -4.74 -1.02
CA ILE A 82 -2.60 -4.42 -0.32
C ILE A 82 -2.22 -5.55 0.64
N SER A 83 -3.17 -6.09 1.39
CA SER A 83 -2.92 -7.23 2.29
C SER A 83 -2.35 -8.44 1.53
N LEU A 84 -2.90 -8.74 0.35
CA LEU A 84 -2.41 -9.85 -0.47
C LEU A 84 -1.05 -9.54 -1.12
N LEU A 85 -0.80 -8.30 -1.55
CA LEU A 85 0.51 -7.88 -2.06
C LEU A 85 1.58 -8.02 -0.99
N VAL A 86 1.31 -7.56 0.24
CA VAL A 86 2.23 -7.67 1.38
C VAL A 86 2.60 -9.14 1.66
N GLN A 87 1.59 -10.03 1.66
CA GLN A 87 1.83 -11.47 1.84
C GLN A 87 2.54 -12.11 0.64
N GLY A 88 2.29 -11.64 -0.58
CA GLY A 88 2.76 -12.27 -1.80
C GLY A 88 4.16 -11.83 -2.26
N LEU A 89 4.53 -10.57 -2.01
CA LEU A 89 5.79 -9.98 -2.47
C LEU A 89 6.88 -9.98 -1.40
N GLY A 90 6.52 -9.88 -0.12
CA GLY A 90 7.49 -9.87 0.98
C GLY A 90 8.56 -8.80 0.81
N VAL A 91 9.83 -9.22 0.72
CA VAL A 91 11.00 -8.32 0.59
C VAL A 91 10.99 -7.49 -0.70
N GLU A 92 10.30 -7.93 -1.76
CA GLU A 92 10.15 -7.17 -3.01
C GLU A 92 9.36 -5.87 -2.80
N LEU A 93 8.68 -5.69 -1.65
CA LEU A 93 8.00 -4.46 -1.28
C LEU A 93 8.88 -3.44 -0.57
N VAL A 94 10.13 -3.76 -0.22
CA VAL A 94 11.05 -2.81 0.44
C VAL A 94 11.08 -1.44 -0.25
N PRO A 95 11.23 -1.34 -1.59
CA PRO A 95 11.25 -0.04 -2.27
C PRO A 95 9.94 0.76 -2.20
N TYR A 96 8.83 0.10 -1.89
CA TYR A 96 7.48 0.68 -1.86
C TYR A 96 7.00 0.95 -0.42
N ALA A 97 7.64 0.37 0.60
CA ALA A 97 7.22 0.47 1.98
C ALA A 97 7.07 1.93 2.47
N PRO A 98 8.02 2.85 2.21
CA PRO A 98 7.87 4.27 2.59
C PRO A 98 6.59 4.91 2.03
N LEU A 99 6.23 4.56 0.80
CA LEU A 99 5.08 5.12 0.10
C LEU A 99 3.74 4.53 0.54
N LEU A 100 3.76 3.33 1.12
CA LEU A 100 2.55 2.61 1.56
C LEU A 100 2.23 2.85 3.04
N VAL A 101 3.24 2.99 3.88
CA VAL A 101 3.08 3.05 5.34
C VAL A 101 2.21 4.24 5.77
N VAL A 102 2.47 5.45 5.25
CA VAL A 102 1.72 6.65 5.65
C VAL A 102 0.25 6.60 5.21
N PRO A 103 -0.08 6.25 3.95
CA PRO A 103 -1.47 6.02 3.55
C PRO A 103 -2.19 4.98 4.40
N LEU A 104 -1.54 3.86 4.73
CA LEU A 104 -2.13 2.80 5.53
C LEU A 104 -2.40 3.23 6.97
N LEU A 105 -1.46 3.96 7.59
CA LEU A 105 -1.63 4.50 8.94
C LEU A 105 -2.89 5.38 9.02
N GLY A 106 -3.08 6.28 8.05
CA GLY A 106 -4.27 7.12 7.99
C GLY A 106 -5.59 6.33 7.86
N CYS A 107 -5.54 5.13 7.28
CA CYS A 107 -6.71 4.26 7.10
C CYS A 107 -6.97 3.35 8.30
N MET A 108 -6.08 3.26 9.29
CA MET A 108 -6.35 2.49 10.51
C MET A 108 -7.53 3.03 11.32
N SER A 109 -7.89 4.29 11.09
CA SER A 109 -9.06 4.94 11.69
C SER A 109 -10.28 4.96 10.76
N ASP A 110 -10.31 4.15 9.69
CA ASP A 110 -11.45 4.07 8.77
C ASP A 110 -12.75 3.72 9.51
N SER A 111 -13.90 4.19 9.01
CA SER A 111 -15.20 3.86 9.59
C SER A 111 -15.56 2.38 9.44
N ASP A 112 -15.09 1.73 8.37
CA ASP A 112 -15.34 0.32 8.09
C ASP A 112 -14.33 -0.61 8.79
N GLN A 113 -14.85 -1.61 9.50
CA GLN A 113 -14.01 -2.54 10.27
C GLN A 113 -13.10 -3.41 9.39
N ALA A 114 -13.58 -3.87 8.23
CA ALA A 114 -12.79 -4.74 7.37
C ALA A 114 -11.62 -3.96 6.76
N VAL A 115 -11.83 -2.69 6.40
CA VAL A 115 -10.75 -1.78 6.00
C VAL A 115 -9.73 -1.67 7.12
N ARG A 116 -10.14 -1.27 8.34
CA ARG A 116 -9.22 -1.14 9.50
C ARG A 116 -8.38 -2.39 9.73
N GLN A 117 -8.99 -3.58 9.72
CA GLN A 117 -8.28 -4.84 9.93
C GLN A 117 -7.23 -5.09 8.84
N SER A 118 -7.61 -4.93 7.57
CA SER A 118 -6.72 -5.17 6.43
C SER A 118 -5.53 -4.21 6.40
N VAL A 119 -5.76 -2.90 6.61
CA VAL A 119 -4.69 -1.90 6.57
C VAL A 119 -3.78 -1.98 7.80
N THR A 120 -4.32 -2.29 8.98
CA THR A 120 -3.52 -2.49 10.20
C THR A 120 -2.59 -3.69 10.06
N SER A 121 -3.10 -4.82 9.57
CA SER A 121 -2.28 -6.00 9.32
C SER A 121 -1.21 -5.73 8.26
N SER A 122 -1.55 -4.99 7.20
CA SER A 122 -0.61 -4.66 6.13
C SER A 122 0.50 -3.73 6.63
N PHE A 123 0.15 -2.71 7.41
CA PHE A 123 1.12 -1.81 8.03
C PHE A 123 2.07 -2.56 8.96
N ALA A 124 1.55 -3.42 9.83
CA ALA A 124 2.37 -4.18 10.78
C ALA A 124 3.42 -5.07 10.07
N ALA A 125 3.09 -5.57 8.87
CA ALA A 125 4.02 -6.34 8.05
C ALA A 125 4.98 -5.47 7.22
N LEU A 126 4.63 -4.22 6.90
CA LEU A 126 5.47 -3.30 6.13
C LEU A 126 6.45 -2.50 7.00
N VAL A 127 6.08 -2.13 8.23
CA VAL A 127 6.96 -1.33 9.11
C VAL A 127 8.34 -1.97 9.31
N PRO A 128 8.47 -3.30 9.53
CA PRO A 128 9.78 -3.94 9.63
C PRO A 128 10.65 -3.83 8.37
N LEU A 129 10.06 -3.50 7.21
CA LEU A 129 10.79 -3.32 5.95
C LEU A 129 11.35 -1.90 5.78
N LEU A 130 10.86 -0.91 6.53
CA LEU A 130 11.29 0.48 6.41
C LEU A 130 12.80 0.68 6.63
N PRO A 131 13.47 0.03 7.60
CA PRO A 131 14.92 0.17 7.75
C PRO A 131 15.70 -0.29 6.50
N LEU A 132 15.17 -1.26 5.76
CA LEU A 132 15.79 -1.80 4.55
C LEU A 132 15.62 -0.86 3.34
N ALA A 133 14.64 0.05 3.41
CA ALA A 133 14.36 1.01 2.35
C ALA A 133 15.23 2.28 2.44
N ARG A 134 15.94 2.49 3.56
CA ARG A 134 16.77 3.68 3.78
C ARG A 134 17.87 3.78 2.72
N GLY A 135 17.95 4.95 2.08
CA GLY A 135 18.96 5.25 1.05
C GLY A 135 18.68 4.64 -0.32
N LEU A 136 17.58 3.88 -0.50
CA LEU A 136 17.17 3.41 -1.81
C LEU A 136 16.49 4.54 -2.61
N PRO A 137 16.70 4.60 -3.94
CA PRO A 137 15.94 5.51 -4.78
C PRO A 137 14.46 5.09 -4.81
N LEU A 138 13.59 6.08 -5.03
CA LEU A 138 12.18 5.83 -5.29
C LEU A 138 12.01 4.90 -6.51
N PRO A 139 11.06 3.95 -6.49
CA PRO A 139 10.76 3.11 -7.65
C PRO A 139 10.44 3.98 -8.88
N THR A 140 10.98 3.59 -10.03
CA THR A 140 10.74 4.27 -11.31
C THR A 140 9.25 4.26 -11.67
N GLY A 141 8.74 5.37 -12.20
CA GLY A 141 7.33 5.50 -12.64
C GLY A 141 6.36 6.02 -11.58
N LEU A 142 6.84 6.31 -10.36
CA LEU A 142 6.01 6.89 -9.30
C LEU A 142 6.15 8.42 -9.27
N ASN A 143 5.01 9.13 -9.27
CA ASN A 143 4.98 10.59 -9.21
C ASN A 143 5.50 11.11 -7.87
N GLU A 144 6.35 12.14 -7.90
CA GLU A 144 6.92 12.81 -6.71
C GLU A 144 5.86 13.28 -5.70
N SER A 145 4.62 13.50 -6.15
CA SER A 145 3.48 13.86 -5.30
C SER A 145 3.18 12.89 -4.16
N LEU A 146 3.67 11.64 -4.25
CA LEU A 146 3.53 10.60 -3.23
C LEU A 146 4.54 10.72 -2.08
N SER A 147 5.61 11.50 -2.27
CA SER A 147 6.67 11.72 -1.28
C SER A 147 6.62 13.18 -0.81
N LYS A 148 5.64 13.52 0.02
CA LYS A 148 5.62 14.85 0.65
C LYS A 148 6.69 14.91 1.74
N ASN A 149 7.36 16.04 1.89
CA ASN A 149 8.39 16.24 2.93
C ASN A 149 7.91 15.87 4.36
N ALA A 150 6.63 16.09 4.66
CA ALA A 150 6.03 15.72 5.95
C ALA A 150 5.99 14.19 6.17
N ASP A 151 5.78 13.41 5.10
CA ASP A 151 5.75 11.95 5.18
C ASP A 151 7.16 11.42 5.42
N VAL A 152 8.19 12.06 4.85
CA VAL A 152 9.60 11.71 5.07
C VAL A 152 10.02 11.96 6.51
N GLN A 153 9.71 13.14 7.08
CA GLN A 153 10.02 13.45 8.48
C GLN A 153 9.32 12.46 9.43
N PHE A 154 8.05 12.15 9.18
CA PHE A 154 7.31 11.15 9.95
C PHE A 154 7.99 9.77 9.89
N LEU A 155 8.41 9.32 8.71
CA LEU A 155 9.08 8.03 8.55
C LEU A 155 10.43 7.98 9.28
N GLU A 156 11.19 9.08 9.28
CA GLU A 156 12.43 9.18 10.06
C GLU A 156 12.16 9.10 11.57
N GLN A 157 11.15 9.82 12.07
CA GLN A 157 10.73 9.74 13.48
C GLN A 157 10.19 8.37 13.89
N LEU A 158 9.54 7.67 12.95
CA LEU A 158 9.05 6.31 13.17
C LEU A 158 10.20 5.29 13.28
N LEU A 159 11.30 5.53 12.56
CA LEU A 159 12.50 4.67 12.58
C LEU A 159 13.47 5.00 13.72
N ASP A 160 13.55 6.28 14.09
CA ASP A 160 14.42 6.77 15.15
C ASP A 160 13.67 7.76 16.05
N SER A 161 13.30 7.29 17.23
CA SER A 161 12.58 8.08 18.23
C SER A 161 13.39 9.24 18.80
N SER A 162 14.72 9.28 18.61
CA SER A 162 15.55 10.40 19.06
C SER A 162 15.33 11.67 18.22
N HIS A 163 14.74 11.54 17.03
CA HIS A 163 14.38 12.65 16.15
C HIS A 163 12.94 13.15 16.36
N ILE A 164 12.21 12.64 17.35
CA ILE A 164 10.86 13.11 17.68
C ILE A 164 10.94 14.55 18.20
N ASP A 165 10.14 15.43 17.59
CA ASP A 165 10.05 16.83 17.98
C ASP A 165 9.43 16.98 19.37
N ASP A 166 9.96 17.90 20.18
CA ASP A 166 9.42 18.19 21.51
C ASP A 166 8.03 18.85 21.39
N TYR A 167 7.02 18.23 22.01
CA TYR A 167 5.65 18.70 21.94
C TYR A 167 5.38 19.75 23.03
N LYS A 168 5.23 21.02 22.61
CA LYS A 168 4.86 22.11 23.51
C LYS A 168 3.40 22.01 23.92
N LEU A 169 3.18 21.70 25.20
CA LEU A 169 1.83 21.65 25.78
C LEU A 169 1.12 23.01 25.64
N SER A 170 -0.12 22.97 25.15
CA SER A 170 -1.00 24.13 25.05
C SER A 170 -1.62 24.55 26.39
N THR A 171 -1.37 23.78 27.45
CA THR A 171 -1.94 23.99 28.79
C THR A 171 -0.86 23.97 29.86
N LYS A 172 -1.05 24.78 30.91
CA LYS A 172 -0.14 24.79 32.06
C LYS A 172 -0.42 23.60 32.96
N LEU A 173 0.58 22.75 33.15
CA LEU A 173 0.53 21.68 34.13
C LEU A 173 1.18 22.11 35.44
N LYS A 174 0.56 21.78 36.57
CA LYS A 174 1.14 21.98 37.92
C LYS A 174 1.97 20.76 38.34
N VAL A 175 2.81 20.25 37.44
CA VAL A 175 3.69 19.12 37.70
C VAL A 175 4.95 19.25 36.85
N THR A 176 6.06 18.71 37.33
CA THR A 176 7.29 18.58 36.56
C THR A 176 7.19 17.33 35.69
N LEU A 177 7.26 17.51 34.36
CA LEU A 177 7.37 16.40 33.42
C LEU A 177 8.81 15.86 33.45
N ARG A 178 8.95 14.53 33.36
CA ARG A 178 10.24 13.83 33.34
C ARG A 178 10.67 13.56 31.92
#